data_AF-A0A7X9GCC4-F1
#
_entry.id   AF-A0A7X9GCC4-F1
#
_cell.length_a   1.000
_cell.length_b   1.000
_cell.length_c   1.000
_cell.angle_alpha   90.00
_cell.angle_beta   90.00
_cell.angle_gamma   90.00
#
_symmetry.space_group_name_H-M   'P 1'
#
loop_
_entity.id
_entity.type
_entity.pdbx_description
1 polymer ?
#
loop_
_entity_poly.entity_id
_entity_poly.type
_entity_poly.pdbx_seq_one_letter_code
_entity_poly.pdbx_strand_id
1 'polypeptide(L)'
;MNEDYILIYAIVPSYIYKTKELTSGEKLLAERITSLCKNKGYAWITNKALADLYGLREDTVSKNIKKLKDIGFIKCLYHKDSPNKSIRTIYLTDNVWDKQAIVSRMNKQFDNGYLYKHNNKSNNKVIDNEGPAWLNNPELCVSTPCTPEELAELEDLLSEFRGDENE
;
A
#
# COMPACT_ATOMS: atom_id res chain seq x y z
N MET A 1 17.27 18.39 16.41
CA MET A 1 17.37 17.01 16.93
C MET A 1 18.75 16.53 16.55
N ASN A 2 19.59 16.14 17.52
CA ASN A 2 20.95 15.70 17.21
C ASN A 2 20.94 14.61 16.14
N GLU A 3 21.82 14.76 15.15
CA GLU A 3 22.03 13.86 14.02
C GLU A 3 22.70 12.53 14.42
N ASP A 4 22.65 12.14 15.69
CA ASP A 4 23.44 11.03 16.25
C ASP A 4 22.77 9.66 16.07
N TYR A 5 21.49 9.61 15.67
CA TYR A 5 20.72 8.36 15.64
C TYR A 5 20.06 8.12 14.29
N ILE A 6 20.23 6.90 13.78
CA ILE A 6 19.61 6.44 12.53
C ILE A 6 18.49 5.46 12.88
N LEU A 7 17.23 5.87 12.71
CA LEU A 7 16.09 4.95 12.81
C LEU A 7 15.99 4.12 11.53
N ILE A 8 16.03 2.79 11.66
CA ILE A 8 15.86 1.86 10.55
C ILE A 8 14.65 0.98 10.84
N TYR A 9 13.68 1.02 9.94
CA TYR A 9 12.51 0.14 9.99
C TYR A 9 12.37 -0.57 8.65
N ALA A 10 12.52 -1.90 8.68
CA ALA A 10 12.48 -2.76 7.51
C ALA A 10 11.69 -4.03 7.82
N ILE A 11 10.86 -4.47 6.87
CA ILE A 11 10.19 -5.76 6.92
C ILE A 11 10.88 -6.66 5.92
N VAL A 12 11.72 -7.59 6.36
CA VAL A 12 12.49 -8.46 5.45
C VAL A 12 11.90 -9.87 5.43
N PRO A 13 11.74 -10.50 4.25
CA PRO A 13 11.32 -11.89 4.15
C PRO A 13 12.28 -12.85 4.86
N SER A 14 11.74 -13.83 5.58
CA SER A 14 12.55 -14.78 6.36
C SER A 14 13.54 -15.59 5.53
N TYR A 15 13.25 -15.80 4.23
CA TYR A 15 14.15 -16.54 3.35
C TYR A 15 15.50 -15.84 3.18
N ILE A 16 15.56 -14.50 3.19
CA ILE A 16 16.82 -13.74 3.11
C ILE A 16 17.76 -14.09 4.25
N TYR A 17 17.21 -14.28 5.45
CA TYR A 17 17.96 -14.68 6.63
C TYR A 17 18.38 -16.15 6.62
N LYS A 18 17.54 -17.01 6.04
CA LYS A 18 17.79 -18.46 5.91
C LYS A 18 18.77 -18.81 4.79
N THR A 19 18.91 -17.96 3.78
CA THR A 19 19.86 -18.16 2.68
C THR A 19 21.29 -18.15 3.22
N LYS A 20 21.96 -19.30 3.13
CA LYS A 20 23.33 -19.51 3.60
C LYS A 20 24.37 -18.78 2.74
N GLU A 21 24.05 -18.55 1.47
CA GLU A 21 24.95 -17.85 0.55
C GLU A 21 25.11 -16.38 0.93
N LEU A 22 24.13 -15.78 1.61
CA LEU A 22 24.18 -14.39 2.03
C LEU A 22 24.99 -14.22 3.31
N THR A 23 26.01 -13.39 3.23
CA THR A 23 26.79 -12.90 4.37
C THR A 23 25.96 -11.95 5.22
N SER A 24 26.36 -11.75 6.48
CA SER A 24 25.69 -10.81 7.39
C SER A 24 25.64 -9.39 6.84
N GLY A 25 26.71 -8.94 6.17
CA GLY A 25 26.74 -7.60 5.55
C GLY A 25 25.74 -7.45 4.39
N GLU A 26 25.55 -8.50 3.59
CA GLU A 26 24.55 -8.49 2.51
C GLU A 26 23.11 -8.48 3.06
N LYS A 27 22.87 -9.14 4.20
CA LYS A 27 21.57 -9.11 4.90
C LYS A 27 21.25 -7.72 5.45
N LEU A 28 22.22 -7.07 6.10
CA LEU A 28 22.07 -5.68 6.56
C LEU A 28 21.81 -4.72 5.39
N LEU A 29 22.49 -4.92 4.26
CA LEU A 29 22.25 -4.13 3.06
C LEU A 29 20.83 -4.33 2.52
N ALA A 30 20.34 -5.57 2.52
CA ALA A 30 18.98 -5.90 2.12
C ALA A 30 17.94 -5.21 3.01
N GLU A 31 18.13 -5.20 4.33
CA GLU A 31 17.29 -4.45 5.28
C GLU A 31 17.23 -2.97 4.95
N ARG A 32 18.39 -2.37 4.68
CA ARG A 32 18.47 -0.94 4.39
C ARG A 32 17.76 -0.58 3.09
N ILE A 33 17.97 -1.37 2.03
CA ILE A 33 17.26 -1.18 0.76
C ILE A 33 15.75 -1.30 1.00
N THR A 34 15.33 -2.29 1.78
CA THR A 34 13.91 -2.51 2.10
C THR A 34 13.31 -1.31 2.84
N SER A 35 14.03 -0.77 3.82
CA SER A 35 13.63 0.43 4.56
C SER A 35 13.49 1.65 3.65
N LEU A 36 14.42 1.84 2.72
CA LEU A 36 14.38 2.95 1.76
C LEU A 36 13.19 2.83 0.79
N CYS A 37 12.86 1.61 0.35
CA CYS A 37 11.72 1.36 -0.51
C CYS A 37 10.37 1.64 0.18
N LYS A 38 10.31 1.79 1.52
CA LYS A 38 9.07 2.05 2.26
C LYS A 38 8.35 3.32 1.80
N ASN A 39 9.10 4.38 1.50
CA ASN A 39 8.50 5.69 1.26
C ASN A 39 7.93 5.84 -0.16
N LYS A 40 8.68 5.42 -1.19
CA LYS A 40 8.30 5.63 -2.60
C LYS A 40 8.00 4.34 -3.37
N GLY A 41 8.11 3.18 -2.73
CA GLY A 41 8.08 1.87 -3.39
C GLY A 41 9.39 1.48 -4.08
N TYR A 42 10.38 2.38 -4.08
CA TYR A 42 11.70 2.17 -4.66
C TYR A 42 12.76 2.96 -3.91
N ALA A 43 14.02 2.54 -4.05
CA ALA A 43 15.17 3.21 -3.46
C ALA A 43 16.00 3.91 -4.55
N TRP A 44 16.20 5.22 -4.36
CA TRP A 44 17.24 5.99 -5.03
C TRP A 44 18.44 6.11 -4.12
N ILE A 45 19.42 5.24 -4.34
CA ILE A 45 20.66 5.27 -3.59
C ILE A 45 21.84 4.85 -4.47
N THR A 46 22.92 5.64 -4.40
CA THR A 46 24.16 5.39 -5.12
C THR A 46 25.02 4.37 -4.37
N ASN A 47 25.93 3.71 -5.08
CA ASN A 47 26.90 2.81 -4.45
C ASN A 47 27.79 3.55 -3.46
N LYS A 48 28.22 4.76 -3.82
CA LYS A 48 28.99 5.65 -2.95
C LYS A 48 28.28 5.93 -1.63
N ALA A 49 27.01 6.31 -1.66
CA ALA A 49 26.25 6.59 -0.44
C ALA A 49 26.15 5.35 0.49
N LEU A 50 25.97 4.16 -0.08
CA LEU A 50 25.97 2.91 0.68
C LEU A 50 27.37 2.56 1.21
N ALA A 51 28.40 2.79 0.40
CA ALA A 51 29.79 2.57 0.77
C ALA A 51 30.17 3.43 1.99
N ASP A 52 29.84 4.73 1.94
CA ASP A 52 30.11 5.67 3.02
C ASP A 52 29.35 5.29 4.31
N LEU A 53 28.08 4.87 4.20
CA LEU A 53 27.26 4.46 5.35
C LEU A 53 27.79 3.21 6.06
N TYR A 54 28.34 2.25 5.31
CA TYR A 54 28.78 0.96 5.85
C TYR A 54 30.30 0.83 5.98
N GLY A 55 31.06 1.87 5.61
CA GLY A 55 32.53 1.81 5.56
C GLY A 55 33.05 0.76 4.57
N LEU A 56 32.33 0.51 3.47
CA LEU A 56 32.67 -0.49 2.46
C LEU A 56 33.27 0.16 1.22
N ARG A 57 34.01 -0.61 0.41
CA ARG A 57 34.42 -0.16 -0.93
C ARG A 57 33.21 -0.18 -1.88
N GLU A 58 33.14 0.77 -2.81
CA GLU A 58 32.06 0.81 -3.83
C GLU A 58 31.97 -0.48 -4.66
N ASP A 59 33.11 -1.12 -4.92
CA ASP A 59 33.18 -2.43 -5.59
C ASP A 59 32.45 -3.53 -4.81
N THR A 60 32.59 -3.52 -3.47
CA THR A 60 31.96 -4.50 -2.59
C THR A 60 30.46 -4.28 -2.55
N VAL A 61 30.00 -3.03 -2.45
CA VAL A 61 28.57 -2.70 -2.53
C VAL A 61 27.98 -3.16 -3.87
N SER A 62 28.71 -2.94 -4.97
CA SER A 62 28.29 -3.38 -6.30
C SER A 62 28.12 -4.89 -6.38
N LYS A 63 29.06 -5.66 -5.82
CA LYS A 63 28.98 -7.12 -5.73
C LYS A 63 27.79 -7.58 -4.88
N ASN A 64 27.59 -6.96 -3.72
CA ASN A 64 26.48 -7.30 -2.83
C ASN A 64 25.12 -7.03 -3.49
N ILE A 65 24.96 -5.87 -4.16
CA ILE A 65 23.74 -5.54 -4.91
C ILE A 65 23.52 -6.55 -6.05
N LYS A 66 24.57 -6.93 -6.78
CA LYS A 66 24.47 -7.95 -7.84
C LYS A 66 23.97 -9.28 -7.27
N LYS A 67 24.53 -9.73 -6.15
CA LYS A 67 24.12 -10.99 -5.52
C LYS A 67 22.67 -10.96 -5.02
N LEU A 68 22.23 -9.84 -4.43
CA LEU A 68 20.82 -9.65 -4.04
C LEU A 68 19.88 -9.67 -5.25
N LYS A 69 20.34 -9.15 -6.39
CA LYS A 69 19.61 -9.25 -7.66
C LYS A 69 19.57 -10.69 -8.19
N ASP A 70 20.68 -11.42 -8.13
CA ASP A 70 20.79 -12.79 -8.64
C ASP A 70 19.92 -13.77 -7.82
N ILE A 71 19.81 -13.56 -6.51
CA ILE A 71 18.87 -14.29 -5.62
C ILE A 71 17.40 -13.91 -5.90
N GLY A 72 17.16 -12.86 -6.68
CA GLY A 72 15.83 -12.38 -7.04
C GLY A 72 15.17 -11.53 -5.96
N PHE A 73 15.91 -11.04 -4.96
CA PHE A 73 15.35 -10.16 -3.92
C PHE A 73 15.03 -8.76 -4.45
N ILE A 74 15.91 -8.22 -5.29
CA ILE A 74 15.79 -6.86 -5.85
C ILE A 74 15.82 -6.85 -7.38
N LYS A 75 15.24 -5.81 -7.95
CA LYS A 75 15.32 -5.45 -9.37
C LYS A 75 15.98 -4.07 -9.49
N CYS A 76 16.95 -3.95 -10.39
CA CYS A 76 17.63 -2.68 -10.66
C CYS A 76 17.27 -2.19 -12.06
N LEU A 77 16.71 -0.99 -12.16
CA LEU A 77 16.48 -0.28 -13.42
C LEU A 77 17.53 0.82 -13.57
N TYR A 78 18.04 0.97 -14.79
CA TYR A 78 19.04 1.99 -15.12
C TYR A 78 18.44 2.97 -16.12
N HIS A 79 18.46 4.24 -15.76
CA HIS A 79 17.99 5.35 -16.60
C HIS A 79 19.19 6.16 -17.07
N LYS A 80 19.17 6.63 -18.31
CA LYS A 80 20.16 7.58 -18.82
C LYS A 80 19.74 8.98 -18.41
N ASP A 81 20.58 9.63 -17.61
CA ASP A 81 20.40 11.02 -17.18
C ASP A 81 21.21 11.96 -18.09
N SER A 82 22.36 11.50 -18.56
CA SER A 82 23.29 12.22 -19.44
C SER A 82 24.09 11.20 -20.27
N PRO A 83 24.80 11.56 -21.35
CA PRO A 83 25.56 10.61 -22.17
C PRO A 83 26.51 9.72 -21.35
N ASN A 84 27.07 10.26 -20.28
CA ASN A 84 28.04 9.58 -19.40
C ASN A 84 27.50 9.27 -18.00
N LYS A 85 26.22 9.53 -17.71
CA LYS A 85 25.66 9.36 -16.36
C LYS A 85 24.41 8.51 -16.40
N SER A 86 24.48 7.34 -15.76
CA SER A 86 23.34 6.47 -15.53
C SER A 86 22.88 6.58 -14.07
N ILE A 87 21.58 6.76 -13.87
CA ILE A 87 20.93 6.71 -12.57
C ILE A 87 20.34 5.31 -12.39
N ARG A 88 20.55 4.72 -11.21
CA ARG A 88 19.98 3.43 -10.85
C ARG A 88 18.82 3.61 -9.88
N THR A 89 17.71 2.96 -10.17
CA THR A 89 16.57 2.81 -9.28
C THR A 89 16.45 1.34 -8.86
N ILE A 90 16.35 1.09 -7.55
CA ILE A 90 16.24 -0.27 -7.00
C ILE A 90 14.81 -0.50 -6.51
N TYR A 91 14.22 -1.62 -6.92
CA TYR A 91 12.89 -2.07 -6.52
C TYR A 91 13.01 -3.41 -5.79
N LEU A 92 12.08 -3.68 -4.88
CA LEU A 92 11.91 -5.02 -4.33
C LEU A 92 11.18 -5.88 -5.38
N THR A 93 11.60 -7.12 -5.59
CA THR A 93 10.90 -8.03 -6.50
C THR A 93 9.49 -8.30 -6.02
N ASP A 94 9.37 -8.58 -4.73
CA ASP A 94 8.13 -8.77 -4.00
C ASP A 94 7.99 -7.64 -2.98
N ASN A 95 7.02 -6.75 -3.20
CA ASN A 95 6.85 -5.61 -2.31
C ASN A 95 6.21 -6.06 -0.97
N VAL A 96 7.07 -6.25 0.02
CA VAL A 96 6.71 -6.58 1.41
C VAL A 96 5.80 -5.52 2.04
N TRP A 97 5.93 -4.26 1.65
CA TRP A 97 5.11 -3.18 2.19
C TRP A 97 3.65 -3.27 1.73
N ASP A 98 3.43 -3.69 0.48
CA ASP A 98 2.07 -3.91 -0.05
C ASP A 98 1.42 -5.12 0.62
N LYS A 99 2.16 -6.23 0.78
CA LYS A 99 1.70 -7.42 1.51
C LYS A 99 1.34 -7.08 2.96
N GLN A 100 2.17 -6.28 3.65
CA GLN A 100 1.90 -5.85 5.01
C GLN A 100 0.68 -4.93 5.10
N ALA A 101 0.51 -4.02 4.15
CA ALA A 101 -0.66 -3.14 4.10
C ALA A 101 -1.96 -3.95 3.97
N ILE A 102 -1.96 -5.01 3.14
CA ILE A 102 -3.10 -5.94 3.00
C ILE A 102 -3.39 -6.62 4.34
N VAL A 103 -2.39 -7.24 4.97
CA VAL A 103 -2.55 -7.92 6.27
C VAL A 103 -3.05 -6.95 7.34
N SER A 104 -2.53 -5.72 7.37
CA SER A 104 -2.92 -4.72 8.36
C SER A 104 -4.36 -4.23 8.15
N ARG A 105 -4.82 -4.13 6.89
CA ARG A 105 -6.22 -3.82 6.57
C ARG A 105 -7.15 -4.97 6.96
N MET A 106 -6.76 -6.21 6.69
CA MET A 106 -7.52 -7.39 7.14
C MET A 106 -7.62 -7.41 8.67
N ASN A 107 -6.52 -7.23 9.38
CA ASN A 107 -6.51 -7.21 10.85
C ASN A 107 -7.34 -6.05 11.43
N LYS A 108 -7.34 -4.86 10.80
CA LYS A 108 -8.24 -3.77 11.21
C LYS A 108 -9.72 -4.07 10.94
N GLN A 109 -10.05 -4.83 9.90
CA GLN A 109 -11.41 -5.35 9.73
C GLN A 109 -11.76 -6.37 10.81
N PHE A 110 -10.78 -7.14 11.32
CA PHE A 110 -10.94 -8.06 12.45
C PHE A 110 -11.14 -7.35 13.80
N ASP A 111 -10.48 -6.21 14.00
CA ASP A 111 -10.48 -5.46 15.27
C ASP A 111 -11.59 -4.40 15.36
N ASN A 112 -12.04 -3.88 14.22
CA ASN A 112 -13.28 -3.11 14.17
C ASN A 112 -14.44 -4.06 14.46
N GLY A 113 -14.96 -4.02 15.69
CA GLY A 113 -16.03 -4.85 16.25
C GLY A 113 -17.39 -4.81 15.54
N TYR A 114 -17.43 -4.64 14.22
CA TYR A 114 -18.50 -5.17 13.39
C TYR A 114 -18.44 -6.68 13.46
N LEU A 115 -19.15 -7.21 14.46
CA LEU A 115 -19.62 -8.58 14.52
C LEU A 115 -19.92 -9.09 13.10
N TYR A 116 -19.12 -10.03 12.62
CA TYR A 116 -19.56 -11.02 11.63
C TYR A 116 -20.60 -11.93 12.30
N LYS A 117 -21.74 -11.38 12.73
CA LYS A 117 -22.93 -12.21 12.95
C LYS A 117 -23.56 -12.64 11.62
N HIS A 118 -23.17 -12.01 10.51
CA HIS A 118 -23.80 -12.27 9.20
C HIS A 118 -22.86 -12.54 8.03
N ASN A 119 -21.55 -12.73 8.22
CA ASN A 119 -20.68 -13.09 7.09
C ASN A 119 -19.91 -14.39 7.30
N ASN A 120 -20.36 -15.39 6.55
CA ASN A 120 -19.82 -16.73 6.31
C ASN A 120 -20.24 -17.92 7.20
N LYS A 121 -21.52 -17.97 7.60
CA LYS A 121 -22.17 -19.25 8.01
C LYS A 121 -23.03 -19.89 6.90
N SER A 122 -22.70 -19.65 5.63
CA SER A 122 -23.32 -20.38 4.51
C SER A 122 -22.36 -20.53 3.33
N ASN A 123 -21.34 -21.37 3.51
CA ASN A 123 -20.98 -22.24 2.39
C ASN A 123 -22.19 -23.18 2.20
N ASN A 124 -22.81 -23.08 1.02
CA ASN A 124 -24.02 -23.77 0.56
C ASN A 124 -25.37 -23.03 0.77
N LYS A 125 -25.55 -21.87 0.14
CA LYS A 125 -26.87 -21.48 -0.37
C LYS A 125 -26.84 -21.61 -1.88
N VAL A 126 -27.82 -22.35 -2.40
CA VAL A 126 -28.22 -22.34 -3.81
C VAL A 126 -28.28 -20.88 -4.25
N ILE A 127 -27.66 -20.53 -5.37
CA ILE A 127 -27.80 -19.21 -5.97
C ILE A 127 -29.27 -19.11 -6.40
N ASP A 128 -30.08 -18.49 -5.56
CA ASP A 128 -31.38 -17.97 -5.93
C ASP A 128 -31.13 -16.93 -7.03
N ASN A 129 -31.44 -17.28 -8.28
CA ASN A 129 -31.28 -16.41 -9.46
C ASN A 129 -32.22 -15.19 -9.45
N GLU A 130 -32.93 -14.95 -8.36
CA GLU A 130 -33.80 -13.81 -8.20
C GLU A 130 -33.00 -12.72 -7.49
N GLY A 131 -32.47 -11.80 -8.31
CA GLY A 131 -31.87 -10.57 -7.81
C GLY A 131 -32.83 -9.76 -6.94
N PRO A 132 -32.39 -8.61 -6.40
CA PRO A 132 -33.22 -7.79 -5.52
C PRO A 132 -34.62 -7.55 -6.10
N ALA A 133 -35.67 -7.52 -5.27
CA ALA A 133 -37.06 -7.44 -5.75
C ALA A 133 -37.33 -6.28 -6.73
N TRP A 134 -36.63 -5.15 -6.59
CA TRP A 134 -36.71 -4.01 -7.51
C TRP A 134 -36.13 -4.27 -8.91
N LEU A 135 -35.24 -5.26 -9.05
CA LEU A 135 -34.68 -5.68 -10.35
C LEU A 135 -35.72 -6.42 -11.20
N ASN A 136 -36.63 -7.14 -10.54
CA ASN A 136 -37.67 -7.95 -11.19
C ASN A 136 -39.06 -7.29 -11.14
N ASN A 137 -39.26 -6.26 -10.30
CA ASN A 137 -40.51 -5.50 -10.15
C ASN A 137 -40.29 -4.02 -10.48
N PRO A 138 -40.37 -3.61 -11.77
CA PRO A 138 -40.22 -2.21 -12.20
C PRO A 138 -41.25 -1.26 -11.55
N GLU A 139 -42.39 -1.80 -11.10
CA GLU A 139 -43.45 -1.06 -10.41
C GLU A 139 -42.97 -0.39 -9.10
N LEU A 140 -41.91 -0.93 -8.48
CA LEU A 140 -41.30 -0.36 -7.27
C LEU A 140 -40.42 0.87 -7.57
N CYS A 141 -40.08 1.11 -8.83
CA CYS A 141 -39.22 2.21 -9.28
C CYS A 141 -40.00 3.32 -10.00
N VAL A 142 -41.33 3.36 -9.85
CA VAL A 142 -42.16 4.38 -10.48
C VAL A 142 -42.06 5.68 -9.68
N SER A 143 -41.56 6.74 -10.33
CA SER A 143 -41.50 8.07 -9.72
C SER A 143 -42.91 8.62 -9.50
N THR A 144 -43.36 8.71 -8.26
CA THR A 144 -44.56 9.47 -7.91
C THR A 144 -44.21 10.95 -7.73
N PRO A 145 -45.06 11.88 -8.20
CA PRO A 145 -44.86 13.30 -7.91
C PRO A 145 -44.90 13.54 -6.40
N CYS A 146 -44.07 14.46 -5.93
CA CYS A 146 -43.99 14.82 -4.52
C CYS A 146 -45.36 15.32 -4.02
N THR A 147 -45.81 14.81 -2.88
CA THR A 147 -47.08 15.24 -2.28
C THR A 147 -46.96 16.67 -1.72
N PRO A 148 -48.07 17.42 -1.59
CA PRO A 148 -48.04 18.79 -1.05
C PRO A 148 -47.48 18.87 0.38
N GLU A 149 -47.65 17.81 1.18
CA GLU A 149 -47.12 17.71 2.55
C GLU A 149 -45.59 17.54 2.52
N GLU A 150 -45.06 16.64 1.69
CA GLU A 150 -43.62 16.44 1.51
C GLU A 150 -42.93 17.69 0.94
N LEU A 151 -43.61 18.44 0.08
CA LEU A 151 -43.12 19.73 -0.43
C LEU A 151 -43.00 20.78 0.69
N ALA A 152 -43.98 20.82 1.60
CA ALA A 152 -43.96 21.73 2.74
C ALA A 152 -42.83 21.36 3.73
N GLU A 153 -42.64 20.07 4.02
CA GLU A 153 -41.51 19.60 4.83
C GLU A 153 -40.16 19.93 4.18
N LEU A 154 -40.05 19.76 2.86
CA LEU A 154 -38.84 20.13 2.13
C LEU A 154 -38.57 21.64 2.18
N GLU A 155 -39.61 22.47 2.06
CA GLU A 155 -39.48 23.93 2.18
C GLU A 155 -39.07 24.36 3.59
N ASP A 156 -39.62 23.71 4.62
CA ASP A 156 -39.24 23.96 6.02
C ASP A 156 -37.77 23.60 6.27
N LEU A 157 -37.31 22.44 5.80
CA LEU A 157 -35.90 22.05 5.85
C LEU A 157 -34.98 23.00 5.07
N LEU A 158 -35.43 23.48 3.92
CA LEU A 158 -34.67 24.43 3.11
C LEU A 158 -34.67 25.85 3.69
N SER A 159 -35.61 26.17 4.58
CA SER A 159 -35.68 27.48 5.23
C SER A 159 -34.44 27.75 6.08
N GLU A 160 -33.84 26.70 6.67
CA GLU A 160 -32.60 26.80 7.46
C GLU A 160 -31.39 27.25 6.62
N PHE A 161 -31.43 27.05 5.30
CA PHE A 161 -30.31 27.31 4.39
C PHE A 161 -30.49 28.57 3.54
N ARG A 162 -31.68 29.16 3.49
CA ARG A 162 -31.90 30.46 2.85
C ARG A 162 -31.39 31.53 3.80
N GLY A 163 -30.15 31.98 3.60
CA GLY A 163 -29.59 33.11 4.34
C GLY A 163 -30.45 34.37 4.20
N ASP A 164 -30.38 35.27 5.18
CA ASP A 164 -31.12 36.54 5.17
C ASP A 164 -30.85 37.30 3.86
N GLU A 165 -31.87 37.43 3.00
CA GLU A 165 -31.82 38.25 1.77
C GLU A 165 -31.80 39.77 2.08
N ASN A 166 -31.31 40.16 3.25
CA ASN A 166 -31.10 41.56 3.65
C ASN A 166 -29.61 41.90 3.56
N GLU A 167 -29.06 41.89 2.34
CA GLU A 167 -27.93 42.72 1.92
C GLU A 167 -28.33 43.54 0.69
#